data_AF-A0A7Y9GLA3-F1
#
_entry.id   AF-A0A7Y9GLA3-F1
#
_cell.length_a   1.000
_cell.length_b   1.000
_cell.length_c   1.000
_cell.angle_alpha   90.00
_cell.angle_beta   90.00
_cell.angle_gamma   90.00
#
_symmetry.space_group_name_H-M   'P 1'
#
loop_
_entity.id
_entity.type
_entity.pdbx_description
1 polymer ?
#
loop_
_entity_poly.entity_id
_entity_poly.type
_entity_poly.pdbx_seq_one_letter_code
_entity_poly.pdbx_strand_id
1 'polypeptide(L)'
;MEPILLFLADWWWAAPTAAALGGAVYAGVTTRSRRARRLELDAARHEERQAYLALVDAKARLRHARSNAIAARAEEPSPLLGAVLPTTSAAIEARRQLSEAKRAERAASLTLRATRTRIKAVQAQYSAGSRSDPLPIDRLTSAHDGINARWMDYETDPALALAFPQMLDSRHPATLAFFRAQREAGRLRPSQRERVTPQQYVEYRAAVHALAAALEAAERQAGVFGAPRAQIRRGPDRDAPGRPQ
;
A
#
# COMPACT_ATOMS: atom_id res chain seq x y z
N MET A 1 -69.24 -33.16 -13.91
CA MET A 1 -68.49 -32.79 -12.70
C MET A 1 -67.03 -32.61 -13.11
N GLU A 2 -66.74 -31.52 -13.79
CA GLU A 2 -65.37 -31.14 -14.16
C GLU A 2 -64.91 -30.01 -13.21
N PRO A 3 -63.99 -30.29 -12.28
CA PRO A 3 -63.28 -29.19 -11.63
C PRO A 3 -61.80 -29.52 -11.40
N ILE A 4 -61.05 -29.92 -12.43
CA ILE A 4 -59.58 -30.12 -12.32
C ILE A 4 -58.79 -29.33 -13.39
N LEU A 5 -59.43 -28.80 -14.44
CA LEU A 5 -58.75 -28.08 -15.53
C LEU A 5 -58.69 -26.55 -15.40
N LEU A 6 -58.94 -25.97 -14.21
CA LEU A 6 -58.89 -24.51 -14.01
C LEU A 6 -57.66 -23.99 -13.25
N PHE A 7 -56.74 -24.86 -12.82
CA PHE A 7 -55.54 -24.41 -12.07
C PHE A 7 -54.32 -24.07 -12.95
N LEU A 8 -54.33 -24.37 -14.25
CA LEU A 8 -53.19 -24.09 -15.14
C LEU A 8 -53.30 -22.78 -15.93
N ALA A 9 -54.45 -22.09 -15.90
CA ALA A 9 -54.67 -20.89 -16.71
C ALA A 9 -54.29 -19.57 -16.00
N ASP A 10 -54.02 -19.59 -14.69
CA ASP A 10 -53.87 -18.38 -13.86
C ASP A 10 -52.46 -18.17 -13.27
N TRP A 11 -51.45 -18.98 -13.65
CA TRP A 11 -50.09 -18.88 -13.09
C TRP A 11 -49.13 -18.01 -13.94
N TRP A 12 -49.42 -17.79 -15.22
CA TRP A 12 -48.43 -17.20 -16.14
C TRP A 12 -48.12 -15.71 -15.87
N TRP A 13 -48.95 -15.00 -15.09
CA TRP A 13 -48.69 -13.62 -14.67
C TRP A 13 -47.77 -13.50 -13.44
N ALA A 14 -47.44 -14.61 -12.74
CA ALA A 14 -46.48 -14.62 -11.62
C ALA A 14 -45.01 -14.81 -12.06
N ALA A 15 -44.77 -15.20 -13.32
CA ALA A 15 -43.43 -15.36 -13.87
C ALA A 15 -42.59 -14.05 -13.98
N PRO A 16 -43.17 -12.87 -14.30
CA PRO A 16 -42.40 -11.62 -14.41
C PRO A 16 -41.92 -11.06 -13.06
N THR A 17 -42.68 -11.25 -11.98
CA THR A 17 -42.34 -10.68 -10.66
C THR A 17 -41.26 -11.48 -9.93
N ALA A 18 -41.22 -12.80 -10.10
CA ALA A 18 -40.11 -13.63 -9.60
C ALA A 18 -38.80 -13.40 -10.39
N ALA A 19 -38.88 -13.16 -11.70
CA ALA A 19 -37.72 -12.85 -12.53
C ALA A 19 -37.12 -11.47 -12.23
N ALA A 20 -37.95 -10.47 -11.91
CA ALA A 20 -37.49 -9.12 -11.58
C ALA A 20 -36.68 -9.07 -10.27
N LEU A 21 -37.07 -9.85 -9.26
CA LEU A 21 -36.32 -9.92 -7.98
C LEU A 21 -35.02 -10.73 -8.10
N GLY A 22 -35.01 -11.84 -8.85
CA GLY A 22 -33.80 -12.62 -9.10
C GLY A 22 -32.77 -11.91 -9.99
N GLY A 23 -33.25 -11.20 -11.03
CA GLY A 23 -32.40 -10.45 -11.96
C GLY A 23 -31.66 -9.27 -11.31
N ALA A 24 -32.32 -8.55 -10.40
CA ALA A 24 -31.70 -7.44 -9.67
C ALA A 24 -30.59 -7.92 -8.70
N VAL A 25 -30.79 -9.06 -8.03
CA VAL A 25 -29.78 -9.66 -7.14
C VAL A 25 -28.59 -10.19 -7.93
N TYR A 26 -28.83 -10.92 -9.04
CA TYR A 26 -27.75 -11.45 -9.88
C TYR A 26 -26.96 -10.35 -10.62
N ALA A 27 -27.64 -9.31 -11.12
CA ALA A 27 -26.98 -8.14 -11.72
C ALA A 27 -26.18 -7.35 -10.68
N GLY A 28 -26.68 -7.22 -9.45
CA GLY A 28 -25.97 -6.58 -8.33
C GLY A 28 -24.69 -7.32 -7.92
N VAL A 29 -24.74 -8.65 -7.80
CA VAL A 29 -23.57 -9.48 -7.42
C VAL A 29 -22.51 -9.50 -8.53
N THR A 30 -22.91 -9.63 -9.79
CA THR A 30 -21.96 -9.71 -10.92
C THR A 30 -21.31 -8.37 -11.23
N THR A 31 -22.03 -7.25 -11.14
CA THR A 31 -21.44 -5.91 -11.33
C THR A 31 -20.50 -5.51 -10.18
N ARG A 32 -20.80 -5.94 -8.94
CA ARG A 32 -19.93 -5.75 -7.76
C ARG A 32 -18.58 -6.45 -7.96
N SER A 33 -18.57 -7.66 -8.51
CA SER A 33 -17.33 -8.41 -8.79
C SER A 33 -16.44 -7.73 -9.85
N ARG A 34 -17.02 -7.16 -10.92
CA ARG A 34 -16.26 -6.46 -11.96
C ARG A 34 -15.65 -5.15 -11.45
N ARG A 35 -16.39 -4.39 -10.64
CA ARG A 35 -15.88 -3.15 -10.03
C ARG A 35 -14.79 -3.42 -8.99
N ALA A 36 -14.95 -4.45 -8.17
CA ALA A 36 -13.93 -4.84 -7.19
C ALA A 36 -12.59 -5.25 -7.85
N ARG A 37 -12.63 -5.84 -9.05
CA ARG A 37 -11.42 -6.14 -9.83
C ARG A 37 -10.76 -4.93 -10.46
N ARG A 38 -11.56 -3.93 -10.87
CA ARG A 38 -11.03 -2.66 -11.41
C ARG A 38 -10.45 -1.74 -10.33
N LEU A 39 -10.60 -2.09 -9.05
CA LEU A 39 -10.15 -1.28 -7.92
C LEU A 39 -8.67 -0.92 -8.01
N GLU A 40 -7.78 -1.86 -8.38
CA GLU A 40 -6.34 -1.59 -8.54
C GLU A 40 -6.07 -0.59 -9.66
N LEU A 41 -6.81 -0.69 -10.77
CA LEU A 41 -6.65 0.21 -11.91
C LEU A 41 -7.16 1.62 -11.57
N ASP A 42 -8.30 1.71 -10.90
CA ASP A 42 -8.87 2.99 -10.47
C ASP A 42 -8.00 3.64 -9.38
N ALA A 43 -7.41 2.84 -8.49
CA ALA A 43 -6.40 3.29 -7.54
C ALA A 43 -5.14 3.83 -8.24
N ALA A 44 -4.60 3.10 -9.22
CA ALA A 44 -3.42 3.54 -9.96
C ALA A 44 -3.67 4.85 -10.75
N ARG A 45 -4.88 5.01 -11.32
CA ARG A 45 -5.30 6.26 -11.97
C ARG A 45 -5.41 7.42 -10.98
N HIS A 46 -5.91 7.16 -9.77
CA HIS A 46 -5.96 8.16 -8.71
C HIS A 46 -4.56 8.64 -8.33
N GLU A 47 -3.60 7.72 -8.18
CA GLU A 47 -2.20 8.04 -7.89
C GLU A 47 -1.53 8.86 -9.02
N GLU A 48 -1.81 8.57 -10.30
CA GLU A 48 -1.32 9.38 -11.41
C GLU A 48 -1.86 10.82 -11.36
N ARG A 49 -3.16 11.00 -11.08
CA ARG A 49 -3.76 12.34 -10.94
C ARG A 49 -3.09 13.13 -9.83
N GLN A 50 -2.84 12.51 -8.68
CA GLN A 50 -2.12 13.15 -7.58
C GLN A 50 -0.68 13.50 -7.95
N ALA A 51 0.05 12.61 -8.62
CA ALA A 51 1.41 12.88 -9.08
C ALA A 51 1.46 14.01 -10.12
N TYR A 52 0.46 14.11 -10.98
CA TYR A 52 0.33 15.21 -11.93
C TYR A 52 0.13 16.56 -11.22
N LEU A 53 -0.80 16.63 -10.26
CA LEU A 53 -1.02 17.84 -9.46
C LEU A 53 0.24 18.25 -8.69
N ALA A 54 0.94 17.30 -8.07
CA ALA A 54 2.20 17.56 -7.37
C ALA A 54 3.29 18.12 -8.30
N LEU A 55 3.33 17.69 -9.57
CA LEU A 55 4.25 18.25 -10.57
C LEU A 55 3.87 19.69 -10.96
N VAL A 56 2.58 19.99 -11.11
CA VAL A 56 2.10 21.36 -11.35
C VAL A 56 2.52 22.27 -10.20
N ASP A 57 2.30 21.84 -8.96
CA ASP A 57 2.70 22.59 -7.76
C ASP A 57 4.21 22.75 -7.63
N ALA A 58 4.99 21.73 -7.98
CA ALA A 58 6.46 21.81 -8.00
C ALA A 58 6.96 22.81 -9.05
N LYS A 59 6.35 22.86 -10.23
CA LYS A 59 6.67 23.86 -11.26
C LYS A 59 6.30 25.27 -10.83
N ALA A 60 5.17 25.46 -10.15
CA ALA A 60 4.80 26.74 -9.57
C ALA A 60 5.85 27.21 -8.55
N ARG A 61 6.25 26.33 -7.62
CA ARG A 61 7.32 26.60 -6.64
C ARG A 61 8.65 26.96 -7.30
N LEU A 62 9.03 26.30 -8.38
CA LEU A 62 10.22 26.63 -9.15
C LEU A 62 10.17 28.04 -9.77
N ARG A 63 9.01 28.45 -10.29
CA ARG A 63 8.82 29.81 -10.82
C ARG A 63 8.92 30.87 -9.72
N HIS A 64 8.30 30.64 -8.56
CA HIS A 64 8.42 31.51 -7.40
C HIS A 64 9.88 31.61 -6.90
N ALA A 65 10.56 30.48 -6.72
CA ALA A 65 11.96 30.48 -6.29
C ALA A 65 12.89 31.17 -7.29
N ARG A 66 12.61 31.04 -8.60
CA ARG A 66 13.34 31.77 -9.64
C ARG A 66 13.12 33.27 -9.57
N SER A 67 11.88 33.72 -9.30
CA SER A 67 11.57 35.13 -9.09
C SER A 67 12.34 35.69 -7.88
N ASN A 68 12.32 34.97 -6.75
CA ASN A 68 13.03 35.37 -5.53
C ASN A 68 14.55 35.44 -5.75
N ALA A 69 15.13 34.51 -6.52
CA ALA A 69 16.55 34.54 -6.86
C ALA A 69 16.94 35.74 -7.74
N ILE A 70 16.03 36.22 -8.59
CA ILE A 70 16.26 37.44 -9.39
C ILE A 70 16.16 38.68 -8.49
N ALA A 71 15.15 38.74 -7.61
CA ALA A 71 14.97 39.84 -6.66
C ALA A 71 16.17 39.96 -5.70
N ALA A 72 16.60 38.85 -5.10
CA ALA A 72 17.77 38.82 -4.21
C ALA A 72 19.06 39.24 -4.92
N ARG A 73 19.17 39.00 -6.24
CA ARG A 73 20.31 39.47 -7.05
C ARG A 73 20.27 40.97 -7.31
N ALA A 74 19.09 41.58 -7.36
CA ALA A 74 18.96 43.03 -7.47
C ALA A 74 19.35 43.75 -6.17
N GLU A 75 19.20 43.07 -5.03
CA GLU A 75 19.60 43.54 -3.70
C GLU A 75 21.08 43.29 -3.38
N GLU A 76 21.82 42.55 -4.23
CA GLU A 76 23.26 42.34 -4.03
C GLU A 76 24.01 43.68 -4.18
N PRO A 77 24.95 44.01 -3.27
CA PRO A 77 25.75 45.23 -3.38
C PRO A 77 26.56 45.22 -4.68
N SER A 78 26.87 46.42 -5.21
CA SER A 78 27.62 46.62 -6.45
C SER A 78 28.82 45.65 -6.55
N PRO A 79 29.10 45.04 -7.73
CA PRO A 79 30.10 43.98 -7.88
C PRO A 79 31.50 44.34 -7.38
N LEU A 80 31.85 45.63 -7.31
CA LEU A 80 33.10 46.12 -6.71
C LEU A 80 33.12 45.97 -5.17
N LEU A 81 31.98 46.21 -4.51
CA LEU A 81 31.81 46.03 -3.06
C LEU A 81 31.59 44.54 -2.70
N GLY A 82 30.92 43.77 -3.56
CA GLY A 82 30.67 42.34 -3.37
C GLY A 82 31.92 41.45 -3.47
N ALA A 83 33.04 41.96 -4.00
CA ALA A 83 34.33 41.27 -3.98
C ALA A 83 35.02 41.35 -2.59
N VAL A 84 34.65 42.34 -1.79
CA VAL A 84 35.23 42.60 -0.46
C VAL A 84 34.28 42.16 0.66
N LEU A 85 32.96 42.19 0.42
CA LEU A 85 31.92 41.82 1.37
C LEU A 85 31.36 40.41 1.08
N PRO A 86 31.06 39.60 2.11
CA PRO A 86 30.39 38.31 1.91
C PRO A 86 29.01 38.50 1.26
N THR A 87 28.61 37.53 0.41
CA THR A 87 27.26 37.50 -0.16
C THR A 87 26.21 37.56 0.95
N THR A 88 25.14 38.33 0.76
CA THR A 88 24.07 38.48 1.76
C THR A 88 23.43 37.12 2.07
N SER A 89 22.99 36.92 3.32
CA SER A 89 22.26 35.71 3.73
C SER A 89 21.04 35.47 2.84
N ALA A 90 20.34 36.54 2.46
CA ALA A 90 19.22 36.52 1.52
C ALA A 90 19.58 35.92 0.15
N ALA A 91 20.73 36.29 -0.43
CA ALA A 91 21.20 35.73 -1.69
C ALA A 91 21.53 34.23 -1.57
N ILE A 92 22.14 33.81 -0.47
CA ILE A 92 22.45 32.40 -0.20
C ILE A 92 21.15 31.59 -0.06
N GLU A 93 20.18 32.09 0.70
CA GLU A 93 18.88 31.45 0.90
C GLU A 93 18.09 31.33 -0.40
N ALA A 94 18.05 32.39 -1.22
CA ALA A 94 17.37 32.35 -2.51
C ALA A 94 17.98 31.31 -3.46
N ARG A 95 19.32 31.17 -3.47
CA ARG A 95 20.03 30.12 -4.24
C ARG A 95 19.69 28.72 -3.72
N ARG A 96 19.64 28.52 -2.40
CA ARG A 96 19.26 27.23 -1.78
C ARG A 96 17.83 26.86 -2.15
N GLN A 97 16.87 27.76 -1.97
CA GLN A 97 15.46 27.57 -2.34
C GLN A 97 15.30 27.23 -3.82
N LEU A 98 16.03 27.91 -4.71
CA LEU A 98 16.02 27.59 -6.14
C LEU A 98 16.55 26.18 -6.42
N SER A 99 17.63 25.77 -5.75
CA SER A 99 18.21 24.43 -5.90
C SER A 99 17.28 23.32 -5.40
N GLU A 100 16.55 23.58 -4.31
CA GLU A 100 15.57 22.68 -3.73
C GLU A 100 14.33 22.57 -4.62
N ALA A 101 13.83 23.69 -5.13
CA ALA A 101 12.70 23.70 -6.06
C ALA A 101 13.00 22.94 -7.36
N LYS A 102 14.23 23.05 -7.89
CA LYS A 102 14.68 22.25 -9.04
C LYS A 102 14.71 20.75 -8.73
N ARG A 103 15.22 20.38 -7.55
CA ARG A 103 15.26 18.97 -7.11
C ARG A 103 13.83 18.42 -6.93
N ALA A 104 12.93 19.21 -6.34
CA ALA A 104 11.53 18.84 -6.15
C ALA A 104 10.78 18.66 -7.49
N GLU A 105 11.00 19.55 -8.46
CA GLU A 105 10.40 19.44 -9.80
C GLU A 105 10.89 18.18 -10.54
N ARG A 106 12.20 17.89 -10.48
CA ARG A 106 12.77 16.65 -11.02
C ARG A 106 12.17 15.42 -10.33
N ALA A 107 12.12 15.41 -9.00
CA ALA A 107 11.53 14.31 -8.25
C ALA A 107 10.06 14.08 -8.63
N ALA A 108 9.24 15.13 -8.71
CA ALA A 108 7.84 15.06 -9.12
C ALA A 108 7.66 14.57 -10.57
N SER A 109 8.60 14.91 -11.47
CA SER A 109 8.58 14.40 -12.84
C SER A 109 8.86 12.90 -12.90
N LEU A 110 9.78 12.40 -12.06
CA LEU A 110 10.12 10.99 -11.96
C LEU A 110 8.99 10.20 -11.30
N THR A 111 8.33 10.76 -10.28
CA THR A 111 7.17 10.11 -9.65
C THR A 111 6.02 9.97 -10.64
N LEU A 112 5.73 10.99 -11.46
CA LEU A 112 4.72 10.89 -12.51
C LEU A 112 5.06 9.85 -13.57
N ARG A 113 6.35 9.71 -13.93
CA ARG A 113 6.78 8.63 -14.84
C ARG A 113 6.58 7.26 -14.19
N ALA A 114 6.93 7.12 -12.92
CA ALA A 114 6.76 5.87 -12.17
C ALA A 114 5.28 5.48 -12.06
N THR A 115 4.37 6.42 -11.77
CA THR A 115 2.92 6.14 -11.70
C THR A 115 2.36 5.71 -13.06
N ARG A 116 2.79 6.32 -14.16
CA ARG A 116 2.43 5.88 -15.52
C ARG A 116 2.89 4.47 -15.83
N THR A 117 4.12 4.11 -15.46
CA THR A 117 4.60 2.73 -15.62
C THR A 117 3.82 1.75 -14.76
N ARG A 118 3.43 2.15 -13.55
CA ARG A 118 2.58 1.36 -12.65
C ARG A 118 1.21 1.09 -13.24
N ILE A 119 0.56 2.11 -13.83
CA ILE A 119 -0.73 1.93 -14.52
C ILE A 119 -0.62 0.89 -15.61
N LYS A 120 0.43 0.93 -16.44
CA LYS A 120 0.66 -0.07 -17.50
C LYS A 120 0.81 -1.49 -16.92
N ALA A 121 1.58 -1.64 -15.84
CA ALA A 121 1.74 -2.92 -15.15
C ALA A 121 0.42 -3.45 -14.58
N VAL A 122 -0.35 -2.60 -13.90
CA VAL A 122 -1.68 -2.95 -13.35
C VAL A 122 -2.66 -3.26 -14.48
N GLN A 123 -2.61 -2.55 -15.60
CA GLN A 123 -3.45 -2.82 -16.76
C GLN A 123 -3.14 -4.19 -17.36
N ALA A 124 -1.85 -4.55 -17.50
CA ALA A 124 -1.43 -5.87 -17.96
C ALA A 124 -1.90 -6.99 -17.02
N GLN A 125 -1.76 -6.80 -15.71
CA GLN A 125 -2.27 -7.73 -14.69
C GLN A 125 -3.79 -7.87 -14.76
N TYR A 126 -4.51 -6.76 -14.91
CA TYR A 126 -5.97 -6.77 -15.04
C TYR A 126 -6.42 -7.48 -16.32
N SER A 127 -5.71 -7.30 -17.45
CA SER A 127 -6.05 -8.00 -18.70
C SER A 127 -5.71 -9.49 -18.69
N ALA A 128 -4.69 -9.89 -17.93
CA ALA A 128 -4.30 -11.29 -17.78
C ALA A 128 -5.18 -12.05 -16.75
N GLY A 129 -5.85 -11.33 -15.86
CA GLY A 129 -6.62 -11.91 -14.76
C GLY A 129 -7.89 -12.65 -15.21
N SER A 130 -8.16 -13.78 -14.56
CA SER A 130 -9.35 -14.62 -14.80
C SER A 130 -10.50 -14.31 -13.84
N ARG A 131 -11.67 -14.92 -14.09
CA ARG A 131 -12.83 -14.84 -13.17
C ARG A 131 -12.66 -15.65 -11.89
N SER A 132 -11.73 -16.60 -11.86
CA SER A 132 -11.37 -17.36 -10.66
C SER A 132 -10.41 -16.60 -9.74
N ASP A 133 -9.73 -15.56 -10.24
CA ASP A 133 -8.66 -14.92 -9.47
C ASP A 133 -9.22 -14.17 -8.26
N PRO A 134 -8.53 -14.26 -7.11
CA PRO A 134 -8.93 -13.57 -5.89
C PRO A 134 -8.97 -12.06 -6.15
N LEU A 135 -9.93 -11.38 -5.52
CA LEU A 135 -10.05 -9.94 -5.70
C LEU A 135 -8.81 -9.23 -5.15
N PRO A 136 -8.43 -8.08 -5.72
CA PRO A 136 -7.35 -7.25 -5.20
C PRO A 136 -7.32 -7.05 -3.70
N ILE A 137 -8.49 -6.78 -3.11
CA ILE A 137 -8.61 -6.54 -1.67
C ILE A 137 -8.45 -7.83 -0.86
N ASP A 138 -8.88 -8.97 -1.40
CA ASP A 138 -8.74 -10.28 -0.75
C ASP A 138 -7.28 -10.70 -0.74
N ARG A 139 -6.56 -10.48 -1.85
CA ARG A 139 -5.10 -10.70 -1.92
C ARG A 139 -4.36 -9.86 -0.89
N LEU A 140 -4.72 -8.58 -0.78
CA LEU A 140 -4.08 -7.66 0.16
C LEU A 140 -4.38 -8.03 1.62
N THR A 141 -5.63 -8.43 1.91
CA THR A 141 -6.03 -8.90 3.24
C THR A 141 -5.32 -10.20 3.60
N SER A 142 -5.21 -11.14 2.67
CA SER A 142 -4.45 -12.38 2.86
C SER A 142 -2.97 -12.11 3.12
N ALA A 143 -2.38 -11.12 2.45
CA ALA A 143 -1.00 -10.71 2.70
C ALA A 143 -0.82 -10.13 4.12
N HIS A 144 -1.75 -9.28 4.57
CA HIS A 144 -1.77 -8.78 5.94
C HIS A 144 -1.88 -9.92 6.96
N ASP A 145 -2.82 -10.85 6.76
CA ASP A 145 -3.01 -12.00 7.65
C ASP A 145 -1.75 -12.89 7.68
N GLY A 146 -1.08 -13.09 6.55
CA GLY A 146 0.20 -13.83 6.48
C GLY A 146 1.33 -13.15 7.25
N ILE A 147 1.41 -11.82 7.26
CA ILE A 147 2.39 -11.08 8.06
C ILE A 147 2.10 -11.23 9.56
N ASN A 148 0.83 -11.13 9.95
CA ASN A 148 0.42 -11.32 11.35
C ASN A 148 0.65 -12.75 11.81
N ALA A 149 0.38 -13.75 10.97
CA ALA A 149 0.67 -15.14 11.26
C ALA A 149 2.18 -15.36 11.47
N ARG A 150 3.03 -14.81 10.60
CA ARG A 150 4.50 -14.88 10.77
C ARG A 150 4.97 -14.22 12.07
N TRP A 151 4.33 -13.13 12.49
CA TRP A 151 4.64 -12.51 13.78
C TRP A 151 4.16 -13.38 14.95
N MET A 152 2.97 -13.97 14.85
CA MET A 152 2.38 -14.85 15.85
C MET A 152 3.27 -16.07 16.14
N ASP A 153 4.03 -16.54 15.15
CA ASP A 153 5.03 -17.60 15.36
C ASP A 153 6.04 -17.23 16.45
N TYR A 154 6.48 -15.97 16.55
CA TYR A 154 7.42 -15.54 17.60
C TYR A 154 6.80 -15.50 18.99
N GLU A 155 5.49 -15.26 19.10
CA GLU A 155 4.77 -15.22 20.37
C GLU A 155 4.39 -16.63 20.86
N THR A 156 4.03 -17.51 19.91
CA THR A 156 3.46 -18.83 20.22
C THR A 156 4.48 -19.96 20.21
N ASP A 157 5.57 -19.86 19.44
CA ASP A 157 6.64 -20.86 19.44
C ASP A 157 7.69 -20.52 20.51
N PRO A 158 7.82 -21.33 21.58
CA PRO A 158 8.78 -21.06 22.64
C PRO A 158 10.24 -21.10 22.14
N ALA A 159 10.55 -21.88 21.10
CA ALA A 159 11.89 -21.92 20.54
C ALA A 159 12.24 -20.59 19.83
N LEU A 160 11.29 -20.02 19.08
CA LEU A 160 11.47 -18.72 18.43
C LEU A 160 11.48 -17.56 19.46
N ALA A 161 10.64 -17.62 20.49
CA ALA A 161 10.62 -16.64 21.57
C ALA A 161 11.97 -16.59 22.32
N LEU A 162 12.56 -17.75 22.60
CA LEU A 162 13.88 -17.86 23.26
C LEU A 162 15.03 -17.44 22.32
N ALA A 163 14.96 -17.80 21.04
CA ALA A 163 16.00 -17.46 20.08
C ALA A 163 16.00 -15.96 19.71
N PHE A 164 14.82 -15.34 19.65
CA PHE A 164 14.64 -13.96 19.16
C PHE A 164 13.82 -13.09 20.12
N PRO A 165 14.21 -12.93 21.40
CA PRO A 165 13.43 -12.18 22.40
C PRO A 165 13.23 -10.70 22.02
N GLN A 166 14.15 -10.13 21.22
CA GLN A 166 14.02 -8.75 20.72
C GLN A 166 12.78 -8.54 19.84
N MET A 167 12.26 -9.59 19.19
CA MET A 167 11.03 -9.52 18.39
C MET A 167 9.78 -9.29 19.24
N LEU A 168 9.84 -9.58 20.55
CA LEU A 168 8.74 -9.40 21.50
C LEU A 168 8.95 -8.17 22.41
N ASP A 169 10.13 -7.57 22.39
CA ASP A 169 10.44 -6.40 23.22
C ASP A 169 10.03 -5.07 22.55
N SER A 170 8.99 -4.44 23.11
CA SER A 170 8.49 -3.13 22.67
C SER A 170 9.46 -1.96 22.90
N ARG A 171 10.52 -2.14 23.70
CA ARG A 171 11.57 -1.12 23.90
C ARG A 171 12.51 -1.04 22.72
N HIS A 172 12.61 -2.10 21.92
CA HIS A 172 13.44 -2.11 20.73
C HIS A 172 12.80 -1.28 19.60
N PRO A 173 13.53 -0.33 18.99
CA PRO A 173 12.92 0.65 18.08
C PRO A 173 12.29 0.04 16.83
N ALA A 174 12.88 -1.00 16.22
CA ALA A 174 12.25 -1.65 15.07
C ALA A 174 11.01 -2.46 15.43
N THR A 175 11.01 -3.14 16.58
CA THR A 175 9.84 -3.87 17.10
C THR A 175 8.70 -2.91 17.43
N LEU A 176 9.01 -1.77 18.04
CA LEU A 176 8.04 -0.69 18.25
C LEU A 176 7.49 -0.14 16.93
N ALA A 177 8.34 0.07 15.92
CA ALA A 177 7.92 0.51 14.60
C ALA A 177 7.00 -0.52 13.93
N PHE A 178 7.29 -1.82 14.09
CA PHE A 178 6.41 -2.90 13.65
C PHE A 178 5.04 -2.84 14.32
N PHE A 179 4.96 -2.73 15.65
CA PHE A 179 3.67 -2.64 16.35
C PHE A 179 2.86 -1.40 15.97
N ARG A 180 3.52 -0.27 15.71
CA ARG A 180 2.87 0.94 15.19
C ARG A 180 2.31 0.71 13.79
N ALA A 181 3.09 0.09 12.90
CA ALA A 181 2.64 -0.25 11.55
C ALA A 181 1.51 -1.29 11.57
N GLN A 182 1.53 -2.25 12.50
CA GLN A 182 0.50 -3.28 12.65
C GLN A 182 -0.82 -2.65 13.10
N ARG A 183 -0.77 -1.74 14.09
CA ARG A 183 -1.95 -0.99 14.52
C ARG A 183 -2.55 -0.16 13.39
N GLU A 184 -1.71 0.52 12.61
CA GLU A 184 -2.17 1.35 11.50
C GLU A 184 -2.77 0.52 10.36
N ALA A 185 -2.13 -0.60 9.98
CA ALA A 185 -2.68 -1.53 9.02
C ALA A 185 -4.00 -2.16 9.51
N GLY A 186 -4.11 -2.45 10.80
CA GLY A 186 -5.35 -2.91 11.43
C GLY A 186 -6.47 -1.86 11.36
N ARG A 187 -6.15 -0.59 11.63
CA ARG A 187 -7.11 0.52 11.57
C ARG A 187 -7.65 0.75 10.16
N LEU A 188 -6.82 0.58 9.14
CA LEU A 188 -7.17 0.76 7.73
C LEU A 188 -7.77 -0.49 7.09
N ARG A 189 -7.81 -1.63 7.78
CA ARG A 189 -8.36 -2.89 7.27
C ARG A 189 -9.86 -2.74 7.01
N PRO A 190 -10.33 -2.89 5.76
CA PRO A 190 -11.74 -2.80 5.46
C PRO A 190 -12.51 -3.98 6.06
N SER A 191 -13.73 -3.72 6.53
CA SER A 191 -14.64 -4.80 6.92
C SER A 191 -15.15 -5.54 5.67
N GLN A 192 -15.41 -6.85 5.76
CA GLN A 192 -15.85 -7.66 4.60
C GLN A 192 -17.14 -7.16 3.92
N ARG A 193 -17.96 -6.39 4.65
CA ARG A 193 -19.24 -5.86 4.16
C ARG A 193 -19.10 -4.49 3.49
N GLU A 194 -18.00 -3.78 3.76
CA GLU A 194 -17.77 -2.43 3.30
C GLU A 194 -17.31 -2.39 1.83
N ARG A 195 -17.73 -1.35 1.11
CA ARG A 195 -17.28 -1.10 -0.25
C ARG A 195 -16.02 -0.25 -0.21
N VAL A 196 -14.88 -0.87 -0.56
CA VAL A 196 -13.59 -0.19 -0.59
C VAL A 196 -13.50 0.80 -1.76
N THR A 197 -13.19 2.05 -1.44
CA THR A 197 -12.88 3.09 -2.43
C THR A 197 -11.44 2.96 -2.95
N PRO A 198 -11.11 3.50 -4.14
CA PRO A 198 -9.73 3.48 -4.64
C PRO A 198 -8.72 4.12 -3.68
N GLN A 199 -9.11 5.20 -3.00
CA GLN A 199 -8.26 5.87 -2.02
C GLN A 199 -8.00 4.98 -0.80
N GLN A 200 -9.05 4.42 -0.17
CA GLN A 200 -8.90 3.48 0.95
C GLN A 200 -8.04 2.27 0.57
N TYR A 201 -8.18 1.76 -0.66
CA TYR A 201 -7.34 0.67 -1.15
C TYR A 201 -5.86 1.07 -1.22
N VAL A 202 -5.54 2.27 -1.72
CA VAL A 202 -4.15 2.77 -1.76
C VAL A 202 -3.58 2.93 -0.36
N GLU A 203 -4.35 3.54 0.55
CA GLU A 203 -3.94 3.76 1.95
C GLU A 203 -3.69 2.44 2.67
N TYR A 204 -4.63 1.50 2.57
CA TYR A 204 -4.46 0.17 3.17
C TYR A 204 -3.29 -0.59 2.54
N ARG A 205 -3.12 -0.53 1.21
CA ARG A 205 -1.98 -1.16 0.52
C ARG A 205 -0.65 -0.59 1.01
N ALA A 206 -0.55 0.73 1.16
CA ALA A 206 0.65 1.38 1.68
C ALA A 206 0.93 0.95 3.13
N ALA A 207 -0.10 0.86 3.97
CA ALA A 207 0.04 0.41 5.36
C ALA A 207 0.50 -1.05 5.47
N VAL A 208 -0.03 -1.96 4.64
CA VAL A 208 0.42 -3.37 4.59
C VAL A 208 1.87 -3.48 4.11
N HIS A 209 2.29 -2.69 3.11
CA HIS A 209 3.69 -2.63 2.69
C HIS A 209 4.61 -2.10 3.80
N ALA A 210 4.19 -1.06 4.52
CA ALA A 210 4.93 -0.52 5.66
C ALA A 210 5.04 -1.53 6.80
N LEU A 211 3.96 -2.26 7.09
CA LEU A 211 3.94 -3.36 8.06
C LEU A 211 4.94 -4.46 7.69
N ALA A 212 4.93 -4.92 6.43
CA ALA A 212 5.87 -5.93 5.95
C ALA A 212 7.33 -5.47 6.10
N ALA A 213 7.63 -4.24 5.66
CA ALA A 213 8.96 -3.66 5.75
C ALA A 213 9.42 -3.49 7.21
N ALA A 214 8.52 -3.11 8.12
CA ALA A 214 8.81 -2.99 9.53
C ALA A 214 9.10 -4.35 10.17
N LEU A 215 8.34 -5.40 9.82
CA LEU A 215 8.62 -6.76 10.30
C LEU A 215 9.99 -7.24 9.81
N GLU A 216 10.30 -7.04 8.53
CA GLU A 216 11.61 -7.40 8.00
C GLU A 216 12.76 -6.61 8.64
N ALA A 217 12.55 -5.33 8.95
CA ALA A 217 13.53 -4.53 9.65
C ALA A 217 13.77 -5.05 11.08
N ALA A 218 12.70 -5.39 11.80
CA ALA A 218 12.78 -5.99 13.12
C ALA A 218 13.50 -7.34 13.07
N GLU A 219 13.16 -8.21 12.12
CA GLU A 219 13.80 -9.50 11.94
C GLU A 219 15.29 -9.38 11.57
N ARG A 220 15.66 -8.37 10.76
CA ARG A 220 17.08 -8.09 10.47
C ARG A 220 17.83 -7.65 11.72
N GLN A 221 17.25 -6.77 12.54
CA GLN A 221 17.88 -6.31 13.78
C GLN A 221 17.97 -7.41 14.84
N ALA A 222 16.99 -8.32 14.89
CA ALA A 222 16.99 -9.50 15.75
C ALA A 222 17.89 -10.64 15.24
N GLY A 223 18.53 -10.50 14.07
CA GLY A 223 19.45 -11.51 13.53
C GLY A 223 18.78 -12.72 12.87
N VAL A 224 17.47 -12.68 12.61
CA VAL A 224 16.70 -13.82 12.06
C VAL A 224 17.19 -14.24 10.68
N PHE A 225 17.59 -13.29 9.82
CA PHE A 225 18.08 -13.59 8.46
C PHE A 225 19.45 -14.29 8.43
N GLY A 226 20.17 -14.34 9.55
CA GLY A 226 21.42 -15.10 9.70
C GLY A 226 21.23 -16.48 10.35
N ALA A 227 20.04 -16.79 10.85
CA ALA A 227 19.73 -18.05 11.50
C ALA A 227 18.87 -18.94 10.57
N PRO A 228 19.20 -20.22 10.38
CA PRO A 228 18.36 -21.12 9.61
C PRO A 228 17.03 -21.35 10.34
N ARG A 229 15.99 -20.55 10.03
CA ARG A 229 14.62 -20.68 10.60
C ARG A 229 14.06 -22.10 10.48
N ALA A 230 14.47 -22.86 9.44
CA ALA A 230 14.10 -24.25 9.25
C ALA A 230 14.74 -25.24 10.25
N GLN A 231 15.90 -24.88 10.83
CA GLN A 231 16.58 -25.68 11.87
C GLN A 231 16.02 -25.40 13.26
N ILE A 232 15.47 -24.21 13.53
CA ILE A 232 14.84 -23.91 14.83
C ILE A 232 13.49 -24.61 14.96
N ARG A 233 12.73 -24.73 13.86
CA ARG A 233 11.44 -25.44 13.82
C ARG A 233 11.57 -26.96 13.98
N ARG A 234 12.70 -27.52 13.53
CA ARG A 234 13.11 -28.88 13.91
C ARG A 234 13.79 -28.77 15.26
N GLY A 235 13.04 -28.87 16.35
CA GLY A 235 13.62 -28.96 17.70
C GLY A 235 14.79 -29.96 17.73
N PRO A 236 15.73 -29.83 18.68
CA PRO A 236 16.95 -30.64 18.71
C PRO A 236 16.60 -32.11 18.51
N ASP A 237 17.17 -32.73 17.46
CA ASP A 237 16.96 -34.13 17.09
C ASP A 237 16.94 -35.00 18.34
N ARG A 238 15.75 -35.47 18.72
CA ARG A 238 15.58 -36.52 19.74
C ARG A 238 15.87 -37.91 19.19
N ASP A 239 16.26 -38.00 17.92
CA ASP A 239 16.65 -39.24 17.26
C ASP A 239 18.18 -39.41 17.30
N ALA A 240 18.75 -39.40 18.51
CA ALA A 240 20.03 -40.08 18.74
C ALA A 240 19.69 -41.53 19.16
N PRO A 241 19.80 -42.53 18.27
CA PRO A 241 19.66 -43.92 18.69
C PRO A 241 20.78 -44.22 19.69
N GLY A 242 20.38 -44.64 20.90
CA GLY A 242 21.29 -45.02 21.97
C GLY A 242 22.32 -46.02 21.49
N ARG A 243 23.59 -45.73 21.77
CA ARG A 243 24.66 -46.73 21.66
C ARG A 243 24.41 -47.81 22.71
N PRO A 244 24.26 -49.09 22.34
CA PRO A 244 24.35 -50.16 23.32
C PRO A 244 25.80 -50.25 23.83
N GLN A 245 25.93 -50.50 25.13
CA GLN A 245 27.18 -50.80 25.82
C GLN A 245 27.74 -52.16 25.39
#